data_AF-A0A7S4FKY4-F1
#
_entry.id   AF-A0A7S4FKY4-F1
#
_cell.length_a   1.000
_cell.length_b   1.000
_cell.length_c   1.000
_cell.angle_alpha   90.00
_cell.angle_beta   90.00
_cell.angle_gamma   90.00
#
_symmetry.space_group_name_H-M   'P 1'
#
loop_
_entity.id
_entity.type
_entity.pdbx_description
1 polymer ?
#
loop_
_entity_poly.entity_id
_entity_poly.type
_entity_poly.pdbx_seq_one_letter_code
_entity_poly.pdbx_strand_id
1 'polypeptide(L)'
;HVLLDAACFAATSAIDLSKYTPDYVALSFYKMAGYPSLGALLVRRPTDNATEGPGYCLRRPYFAGGSVVECTSTIPWQMYKEFPARLEDGTLPFLSIVALKGGLTRLSSLTMSQIHKHTVVLAAWL
;
A
#
# COMPACT_ATOMS: atom_id res chain seq x y z
N HIS A 1 12.32 11.34 6.23
CA HIS A 1 11.58 10.13 5.80
C HIS A 1 11.83 9.84 4.33
N VAL A 2 11.74 8.58 3.91
CA VAL A 2 11.94 8.13 2.52
C VAL A 2 10.70 7.39 2.01
N LEU A 3 10.15 7.86 0.89
CA LEU A 3 9.08 7.18 0.16
C LEU A 3 9.67 6.56 -1.11
N LEU A 4 9.42 5.28 -1.31
CA LEU A 4 9.73 4.55 -2.53
C LEU A 4 8.46 4.39 -3.38
N ASP A 5 8.42 5.04 -4.54
CA ASP A 5 7.40 4.69 -5.55
C ASP A 5 7.83 3.40 -6.25
N ALA A 6 7.16 2.30 -5.88
CA ALA A 6 7.43 0.98 -6.41
C ALA A 6 6.37 0.53 -7.43
N ALA A 7 5.49 1.41 -7.91
CA ALA A 7 4.34 1.02 -8.72
C ALA A 7 4.74 0.26 -10.01
N CYS A 8 5.77 0.74 -10.72
CA CYS A 8 6.29 0.05 -11.91
C CYS A 8 7.34 -1.01 -11.56
N PHE A 9 8.16 -0.76 -10.54
CA PHE A 9 9.23 -1.69 -10.15
C PHE A 9 8.67 -3.03 -9.63
N ALA A 10 7.61 -2.99 -8.81
CA ALA A 10 6.94 -4.17 -8.27
C ALA A 10 6.30 -5.06 -9.35
N ALA A 11 6.04 -4.52 -10.55
CA ALA A 11 5.45 -5.27 -11.64
C ALA A 11 6.45 -6.18 -12.35
N THR A 12 7.75 -5.84 -12.31
CA THR A 12 8.80 -6.55 -13.07
C THR A 12 9.88 -7.14 -12.19
N SER A 13 10.00 -6.70 -10.94
CA SER A 13 11.13 -7.03 -10.06
C SER A 13 10.67 -7.25 -8.63
N ALA A 14 11.39 -8.13 -7.90
CA ALA A 14 11.14 -8.38 -6.50
C ALA A 14 11.61 -7.20 -5.63
N ILE A 15 10.83 -6.85 -4.62
CA ILE A 15 11.18 -5.85 -3.61
C ILE A 15 11.59 -6.59 -2.34
N ASP A 16 12.84 -6.40 -1.92
CA ASP A 16 13.35 -6.91 -0.66
C ASP A 16 13.45 -5.78 0.37
N LEU A 17 12.45 -5.73 1.25
CA LEU A 17 12.38 -4.73 2.32
C LEU A 17 13.31 -5.03 3.51
N SER A 18 13.98 -6.18 3.53
CA SER A 18 15.05 -6.46 4.50
C SER A 18 16.37 -5.80 4.10
N LYS A 19 16.59 -5.64 2.79
CA LYS A 19 17.76 -4.96 2.21
C LYS A 19 17.58 -3.46 2.10
N TYR A 20 16.42 -3.02 1.60
CA TYR A 20 16.09 -1.61 1.46
C TYR A 20 14.94 -1.27 2.41
N THR A 21 15.16 -0.34 3.33
CA THR A 21 14.23 -0.06 4.44
C THR A 21 13.61 1.34 4.34
N PRO A 22 12.85 1.66 3.26
CA PRO A 22 12.16 2.94 3.16
C PRO A 22 11.06 3.05 4.23
N ASP A 23 10.64 4.27 4.53
CA ASP A 23 9.54 4.52 5.46
C ASP A 23 8.18 4.21 4.84
N TYR A 24 8.06 4.42 3.52
CA TYR A 24 6.85 4.18 2.75
C TYR A 24 7.14 3.50 1.42
N VAL A 25 6.24 2.62 0.97
CA VAL A 25 6.30 2.00 -0.36
C VAL A 25 4.93 2.08 -1.02
N ALA A 26 4.85 2.76 -2.16
CA ALA A 26 3.61 2.87 -2.95
C ALA A 26 3.53 1.75 -3.99
N LEU A 27 2.37 1.10 -4.08
CA LEU A 27 2.11 -0.04 -4.98
C LEU A 27 0.82 0.18 -5.78
N SER A 28 0.82 -0.31 -7.03
CA SER A 28 -0.34 -0.32 -7.92
C SER A 28 -0.59 -1.73 -8.44
N PHE A 29 -1.62 -2.40 -7.93
CA PHE A 29 -1.83 -3.81 -8.23
C PHE A 29 -2.27 -4.07 -9.67
N TYR A 30 -2.94 -3.12 -10.34
CA TYR A 30 -3.26 -3.25 -11.76
C TYR A 30 -2.01 -3.34 -12.63
N LYS A 31 -0.88 -2.71 -12.23
CA LYS A 31 0.39 -2.83 -12.97
C LYS A 31 1.02 -4.21 -12.80
N MET A 32 0.76 -4.88 -11.68
CA MET A 32 1.32 -6.19 -11.36
C MET A 32 0.46 -7.33 -11.93
N ALA A 33 -0.85 -7.25 -11.77
CA ALA A 33 -1.78 -8.35 -12.08
C ALA A 33 -2.81 -8.02 -13.17
N GLY A 34 -2.79 -6.81 -13.75
CA GLY A 34 -3.76 -6.34 -14.76
C GLY A 34 -5.11 -5.89 -14.19
N TYR A 35 -5.59 -6.54 -13.13
CA TYR A 35 -6.82 -6.22 -12.41
C TYR A 35 -6.66 -6.61 -10.93
N PRO A 36 -7.24 -5.88 -9.97
CA PRO A 36 -8.10 -4.70 -10.07
C PRO A 36 -7.35 -3.35 -10.03
N SER A 37 -8.07 -2.26 -10.29
CA SER A 37 -7.62 -0.86 -10.04
C SER A 37 -7.57 -0.57 -8.53
N LEU A 38 -6.66 -1.24 -7.83
CA LEU A 38 -6.39 -1.10 -6.41
C LEU A 38 -4.90 -0.80 -6.20
N GLY A 39 -4.58 -0.10 -5.11
CA GLY A 39 -3.20 0.15 -4.69
C GLY A 39 -3.02 -0.13 -3.20
N ALA A 40 -1.77 -0.06 -2.75
CA ALA A 40 -1.44 -0.14 -1.33
C ALA A 40 -0.29 0.80 -1.01
N LEU A 41 -0.29 1.34 0.22
CA LEU A 41 0.84 2.05 0.81
C LEU A 41 1.36 1.19 1.96
N LEU A 42 2.55 0.62 1.81
CA LEU A 42 3.23 -0.02 2.92
C LEU A 42 3.85 1.09 3.77
N VAL A 43 3.64 1.02 5.08
CA VAL A 43 4.18 1.97 6.05
C VAL A 43 5.04 1.18 7.03
N ARG A 44 6.31 1.59 7.17
CA ARG A 44 7.22 0.94 8.10
C ARG A 44 6.70 1.13 9.52
N ARG A 45 6.54 0.00 10.25
CA ARG A 45 6.15 0.03 11.66
C ARG A 45 7.28 0.68 12.49
N PRO A 46 6.97 1.64 13.38
CA PRO A 46 7.97 2.17 14.30
C PRO A 46 8.42 1.06 15.26
N THR A 47 9.68 1.08 15.66
CA THR A 47 10.24 0.16 16.66
C THR A 47 9.85 0.55 18.08
N ASP A 48 9.72 1.86 18.35
CA ASP A 48 9.38 2.43 19.66
C ASP A 48 8.37 3.58 19.52
N ASN A 49 7.40 3.63 20.44
CA ASN A 49 6.36 4.65 20.68
C ASN A 49 5.58 5.24 19.47
N ALA A 50 4.25 5.11 19.51
CA ALA A 50 3.29 5.63 18.52
C ALA A 50 3.27 7.17 18.36
N THR A 51 4.10 7.89 19.11
CA THR A 51 4.30 9.35 19.03
C THR A 51 5.36 9.76 18.02
N GLU A 52 6.17 8.83 17.51
CA GLU A 52 7.23 9.10 16.53
C GLU A 52 7.21 8.05 15.40
N GLY A 53 7.78 8.38 14.24
CA GLY A 53 7.92 7.46 13.11
C GLY A 53 6.93 7.65 11.94
N PRO A 54 6.99 6.78 10.92
CA PRO A 54 6.33 7.01 9.63
C PRO A 54 4.81 7.13 9.72
N GLY A 55 4.17 6.34 10.59
CA GLY A 55 2.73 6.43 10.81
C GLY A 55 2.27 7.78 11.37
N TYR A 56 3.14 8.51 12.10
CA TYR A 56 2.84 9.81 12.66
C TYR A 56 2.70 10.89 11.58
N CYS A 57 3.55 10.87 10.55
CA CYS A 57 3.49 11.83 9.44
C CYS A 57 2.25 11.68 8.54
N LEU A 58 1.51 10.57 8.68
CA LEU A 58 0.26 10.33 7.96
C LEU A 58 -0.99 10.88 8.69
N ARG A 59 -0.81 11.74 9.71
CA ARG A 59 -1.93 12.46 10.34
C ARG A 59 -2.51 13.48 9.36
N ARG A 60 -3.82 13.43 9.16
CA ARG A 60 -4.53 14.33 8.25
C ARG A 60 -5.15 15.49 9.04
N PRO A 61 -5.24 16.70 8.46
CA PRO A 61 -5.90 17.84 9.11
C PRO A 61 -7.43 17.76 9.05
N TYR A 62 -7.98 16.68 8.50
CA TYR A 62 -9.41 16.45 8.32
C TYR A 62 -9.74 14.97 8.55
N PHE A 63 -11.02 14.67 8.70
CA PHE A 63 -11.53 13.30 8.82
C PHE A 63 -12.75 13.10 7.91
N ALA A 64 -12.95 11.87 7.45
CA ALA A 64 -14.19 11.44 6.82
C ALA A 64 -14.94 10.51 7.78
N GLY A 65 -16.24 10.27 7.54
CA GLY A 65 -17.04 9.38 8.39
C GLY A 65 -16.45 7.97 8.51
N GLY A 66 -15.77 7.48 7.48
CA GLY A 66 -15.07 6.19 7.52
C GLY A 66 -13.79 6.18 8.36
N SER A 67 -13.17 7.33 8.63
CA SER A 67 -11.89 7.46 9.32
C SER A 67 -12.01 7.55 10.85
N VAL A 68 -13.22 7.79 11.36
CA VAL A 68 -13.52 8.00 12.79
C VAL A 68 -14.44 6.90 13.32
N VAL A 69 -14.32 6.64 14.63
CA VAL A 69 -15.28 5.84 15.39
C VAL A 69 -16.45 6.72 15.80
N GLU A 70 -16.15 7.95 16.22
CA GLU A 70 -17.14 8.90 16.72
C GLU A 70 -16.68 10.33 16.42
N CYS A 71 -17.64 11.21 16.15
CA CYS A 71 -17.44 12.65 16.07
C CYS A 71 -18.73 13.34 16.51
N THR A 72 -18.62 14.59 16.94
CA THR A 72 -19.77 15.40 17.34
C THR A 72 -19.76 16.73 16.60
N SER A 73 -20.95 17.24 16.30
CA SER A 73 -21.13 18.57 15.69
C SER A 73 -21.19 19.68 16.73
N THR A 74 -21.41 19.34 18.00
CA THR A 74 -21.62 20.30 19.09
C THR A 74 -20.30 20.87 19.63
N ILE A 75 -19.23 20.07 19.59
CA ILE A 75 -17.88 20.47 20.02
C ILE A 75 -16.84 19.99 18.99
N PRO A 76 -15.69 20.67 18.87
CA PRO A 76 -14.63 20.25 17.94
C PRO A 76 -13.87 19.04 18.50
N TRP A 77 -14.51 17.87 18.49
CA TRP A 77 -13.96 16.61 18.99
C TRP A 77 -14.30 15.43 18.07
N GLN A 78 -13.33 14.52 17.95
CA GLN A 78 -13.42 13.30 17.16
C GLN A 78 -12.52 12.21 17.71
N MET A 79 -12.95 10.96 17.60
CA MET A 79 -12.18 9.77 17.90
C MET A 79 -11.84 9.04 16.59
N TYR A 80 -10.57 9.02 16.20
CA TYR A 80 -10.12 8.31 15.00
C TYR A 80 -10.12 6.79 15.21
N LYS A 81 -10.34 6.04 14.13
CA LYS A 81 -10.02 4.61 14.11
C LYS A 81 -8.52 4.40 14.31
N GLU A 82 -8.14 3.17 14.67
CA GLU A 82 -6.72 2.82 14.71
C GLU A 82 -6.13 2.76 13.30
N PHE A 83 -4.80 2.91 13.20
CA PHE A 83 -4.09 2.72 11.95
C PHE A 83 -4.14 1.22 11.56
N PRO A 84 -4.39 0.85 10.27
CA PRO A 84 -4.47 1.73 9.10
C PRO A 84 -5.87 2.28 8.79
N ALA A 85 -6.93 1.79 9.45
CA ALA A 85 -8.32 2.10 9.12
C ALA A 85 -8.66 3.61 9.14
N ARG A 86 -7.95 4.44 9.92
CA ARG A 86 -8.08 5.92 9.86
C ARG A 86 -7.68 6.55 8.52
N LEU A 87 -6.99 5.82 7.66
CA LEU A 87 -6.59 6.25 6.31
C LEU A 87 -7.48 5.63 5.24
N GLU A 88 -8.46 4.80 5.63
CA GLU A 88 -9.37 4.09 4.75
C GLU A 88 -10.74 4.78 4.79
N ASP A 89 -10.92 5.77 3.92
CA ASP A 89 -12.13 6.57 3.89
C ASP A 89 -13.30 5.83 3.23
N GLY A 90 -14.45 5.88 3.88
CA GLY A 90 -15.69 5.30 3.38
C GLY A 90 -15.68 3.77 3.36
N THR A 91 -16.55 3.21 2.51
CA THR A 91 -16.64 1.76 2.34
C THR A 91 -15.53 1.30 1.40
N LEU A 92 -14.65 0.42 1.90
CA LEU A 92 -13.59 -0.17 1.09
C LEU A 92 -14.16 -0.96 -0.10
N PRO A 93 -13.45 -1.02 -1.24
CA PRO A 93 -13.87 -1.76 -2.43
C PRO A 93 -13.64 -3.27 -2.23
N PHE A 94 -14.44 -3.89 -1.35
CA PHE A 94 -14.25 -5.27 -0.90
C PHE A 94 -14.22 -6.29 -2.04
N LEU A 95 -15.02 -6.11 -3.11
CA LEU A 95 -14.98 -6.97 -4.29
C LEU A 95 -13.63 -6.89 -5.02
N SER A 96 -13.05 -5.70 -5.15
CA SER A 96 -11.71 -5.52 -5.73
C SER A 96 -10.65 -6.16 -4.83
N ILE A 97 -10.73 -5.95 -3.51
CA ILE A 97 -9.79 -6.56 -2.55
C ILE A 97 -9.82 -8.10 -2.66
N VAL A 98 -11.01 -8.70 -2.76
CA VAL A 98 -11.14 -10.15 -2.96
C VAL A 98 -10.57 -10.58 -4.31
N ALA A 99 -10.87 -9.85 -5.40
CA ALA A 99 -10.37 -10.19 -6.72
C ALA A 99 -8.84 -10.14 -6.85
N LEU A 100 -8.20 -9.21 -6.12
CA LEU A 100 -6.74 -9.10 -6.07
C LEU A 100 -6.06 -10.41 -5.65
N LYS A 101 -6.70 -11.22 -4.79
CA LYS A 101 -6.15 -12.51 -4.34
C LYS A 101 -5.78 -13.42 -5.51
N GLY A 102 -6.62 -13.48 -6.54
CA GLY A 102 -6.37 -14.28 -7.74
C GLY A 102 -5.12 -13.81 -8.50
N GLY A 103 -4.99 -12.50 -8.68
CA GLY A 103 -3.82 -11.87 -9.31
C GLY A 103 -2.52 -12.15 -8.56
N LEU A 104 -2.51 -11.96 -7.24
CA LEU A 104 -1.33 -12.23 -6.41
C LEU A 104 -0.96 -13.71 -6.39
N THR A 105 -1.95 -14.61 -6.36
CA THR A 105 -1.71 -16.07 -6.44
C THR A 105 -1.11 -16.46 -7.80
N ARG A 106 -1.54 -15.82 -8.89
CA ARG A 106 -0.95 -16.07 -10.20
C ARG A 106 0.50 -15.57 -10.25
N LEU A 107 0.77 -14.38 -9.72
CA LEU A 107 2.12 -13.81 -9.66
C LEU A 107 3.07 -14.66 -8.81
N SER A 108 2.61 -15.19 -7.69
CA SER A 108 3.43 -16.09 -6.87
C SER A 108 3.74 -17.41 -7.59
N SER A 109 2.81 -17.94 -8.38
CA SER A 109 3.05 -19.16 -9.17
C SER A 109 4.09 -18.99 -10.29
N LEU A 110 4.18 -17.80 -10.90
CA LEU A 110 5.19 -17.48 -11.91
C LEU A 110 6.53 -17.04 -11.31
N THR A 111 6.56 -16.62 -10.05
CA THR A 111 7.70 -16.03 -9.34
C THR A 111 8.24 -14.73 -9.94
N MET A 112 8.66 -13.79 -9.09
CA MET A 112 9.23 -12.51 -9.56
C MET A 112 10.56 -12.68 -10.31
N SER A 113 11.33 -13.74 -10.02
CA SER A 113 12.62 -13.98 -10.68
C SER A 113 12.46 -14.39 -12.15
N GLN A 114 11.44 -15.18 -12.48
CA GLN A 114 11.16 -15.56 -13.86
C GLN A 114 10.58 -14.36 -14.65
N ILE A 115 9.70 -13.58 -14.03
CA ILE A 115 9.16 -12.34 -14.63
C ILE A 115 10.28 -11.35 -14.92
N HIS A 116 11.19 -11.13 -13.96
CA HIS A 116 12.34 -10.24 -14.13
C HIS A 116 13.23 -10.69 -15.30
N LYS A 117 13.60 -11.98 -15.35
CA LYS A 117 14.41 -12.52 -16.46
C LYS A 117 13.74 -12.31 -17.82
N HIS A 118 12.44 -12.60 -17.91
CA HIS A 118 11.71 -12.45 -19.16
C HIS A 118 11.64 -10.99 -19.63
N THR A 119 11.33 -10.07 -18.71
CA THR A 119 11.20 -8.63 -19.02
C THR A 119 12.54 -8.00 -19.38
N VAL A 120 13.64 -8.38 -18.73
CA VAL A 120 15.00 -7.92 -19.08
C VAL A 120 15.40 -8.41 -20.48
N VAL A 121 15.14 -9.68 -20.79
CA VAL A 121 15.41 -10.19 -22.14
C VAL A 121 14.61 -9.39 -23.16
N LEU A 122 13.30 -9.26 -22.98
CA LEU A 122 12.44 -8.51 -23.92
C LEU A 122 12.88 -7.05 -24.10
N ALA A 123 13.27 -6.38 -23.01
CA ALA A 123 13.75 -5.01 -23.05
C ALA A 123 15.10 -4.85 -23.78
N ALA A 124 15.93 -5.89 -23.84
CA ALA A 124 17.19 -5.88 -24.59
C ALA A 124 17.00 -6.20 -26.08
N TRP A 125 15.88 -6.83 -26.47
CA TRP A 125 15.54 -7.12 -27.86
C TRP A 125 14.90 -5.93 -28.59
N LEU A 126 14.24 -5.03 -27.85
CA LEU A 126 13.60 -3.81 -28.36
C LEU A 126 14.58 -2.64 -28.41
#